data_AF-A0A914XSN1-F1
#
_entry.id   AF-A0A914XSN1-F1
#
_cell.length_a   1.000
_cell.length_b   1.000
_cell.length_c   1.000
_cell.angle_alpha   90.00
_cell.angle_beta   90.00
_cell.angle_gamma   90.00
#
_symmetry.space_group_name_H-M   'P 1'
#
loop_
_entity.id
_entity.type
_entity.pdbx_description
1 polymer ?
#
loop_
_entity_poly.entity_id
_entity_poly.type
_entity_poly.pdbx_seq_one_letter_code
_entity_poly.pdbx_strand_id
1 'polypeptide(L)'
;MNPLLVIDHLADILTLEEIEIIRKPQSTSQERIGVLIGILYEKNEKYRPFERFIKALEETDENHKRMAKSIMNIYVCLLFARSKC
;
A
#
# COMPACT_ATOMS: atom_id res chain seq x y z
N MET A 1 -4.09 11.06 -3.53
CA MET A 1 -3.21 9.94 -3.92
C MET A 1 -3.91 9.16 -5.03
N ASN A 2 -3.20 8.85 -6.12
CA ASN A 2 -3.71 7.96 -7.16
C ASN A 2 -3.04 6.58 -6.96
N PRO A 3 -3.76 5.58 -6.39
CA PRO A 3 -3.15 4.29 -6.10
C PRO A 3 -2.70 3.54 -7.36
N LEU A 4 -3.21 3.90 -8.54
CA LEU A 4 -2.78 3.27 -9.79
C LEU A 4 -1.30 3.48 -10.10
N LEU A 5 -0.73 4.62 -9.70
CA LEU A 5 0.69 4.90 -9.90
C LEU A 5 1.59 4.05 -9.01
N VAL A 6 1.03 3.51 -7.91
CA VAL A 6 1.76 2.71 -6.92
C VAL A 6 1.72 1.22 -7.27
N ILE A 7 0.69 0.77 -8.02
CA ILE A 7 0.47 -0.64 -8.36
C ILE A 7 1.63 -1.21 -9.18
N ASP A 8 2.19 -0.44 -10.11
CA ASP A 8 3.27 -0.91 -10.98
C ASP A 8 4.54 -1.26 -10.17
N HIS A 9 4.78 -0.58 -9.05
CA HIS A 9 5.87 -0.89 -8.12
C HIS A 9 5.61 -2.13 -7.25
N LEU A 10 4.37 -2.65 -7.24
CA LEU A 10 3.93 -3.79 -6.43
C LEU A 10 3.55 -5.01 -7.28
N ALA A 11 3.77 -4.94 -8.60
CA ALA A 11 3.35 -5.98 -9.55
C ALA A 11 4.00 -7.35 -9.29
N ASP A 12 5.08 -7.42 -8.52
CA ASP A 12 5.77 -8.67 -8.17
C ASP A 12 5.22 -9.32 -6.88
N ILE A 13 4.40 -8.61 -6.10
CA ILE A 13 3.68 -9.17 -4.93
C ILE A 13 2.17 -9.27 -5.17
N LEU A 14 1.64 -8.53 -6.13
CA LEU A 14 0.25 -8.59 -6.56
C LEU A 14 0.09 -9.62 -7.68
N THR A 15 -1.01 -10.36 -7.65
CA THR A 15 -1.42 -11.21 -8.77
C THR A 15 -2.08 -10.37 -9.86
N LEU A 16 -2.16 -10.92 -11.07
CA LEU A 16 -2.90 -10.27 -12.17
C LEU A 16 -4.37 -10.02 -11.79
N GLU A 17 -4.99 -10.96 -11.08
CA GLU A 17 -6.38 -10.82 -10.64
C GLU A 17 -6.56 -9.66 -9.64
N GLU A 18 -5.65 -9.52 -8.68
CA GLU A 18 -5.68 -8.43 -7.70
C GLU A 18 -5.46 -7.07 -8.38
N ILE A 19 -4.53 -6.99 -9.34
CA ILE A 19 -4.30 -5.79 -10.14
C ILE A 19 -5.58 -5.38 -10.87
N GLU A 20 -6.28 -6.33 -11.48
CA GLU A 20 -7.55 -6.08 -12.17
C GLU A 20 -8.63 -5.60 -11.19
N ILE A 21 -8.73 -6.19 -9.99
CA ILE A 21 -9.66 -5.74 -8.94
C ILE A 21 -9.41 -4.28 -8.55
N ILE A 22 -8.14 -3.86 -8.41
CA ILE A 22 -7.80 -2.48 -8.05
C ILE A 22 -8.06 -1.53 -9.23
N ARG A 23 -7.80 -1.98 -10.47
CA ARG A 23 -8.00 -1.20 -11.71
C ARG A 23 -9.46 -0.99 -12.07
N LYS A 24 -10.38 -1.84 -11.58
CA LYS A 24 -11.83 -1.65 -11.78
C LYS A 24 -12.24 -0.21 -11.43
N PRO A 25 -13.21 0.36 -12.15
CA PRO A 25 -13.78 1.66 -11.79
C PRO A 25 -14.32 1.58 -10.37
N GLN A 26 -13.74 2.38 -9.48
CA GLN A 26 -14.25 2.61 -8.13
C GLN A 26 -14.87 4.00 -8.12
N SER A 27 -15.89 4.22 -7.30
CA SER A 27 -16.63 5.50 -7.25
C SER A 27 -15.72 6.64 -6.79
N THR A 28 -14.71 6.33 -5.95
CA THR A 28 -13.74 7.30 -5.45
C THR A 28 -12.31 6.75 -5.43
N SER A 29 -11.33 7.67 -5.42
CA SER A 29 -9.92 7.30 -5.19
C SER A 29 -9.70 6.66 -3.81
N GLN A 30 -10.51 7.03 -2.81
CA GLN A 30 -10.43 6.49 -1.45
C GLN A 30 -10.85 5.02 -1.37
N GLU A 31 -11.93 4.64 -2.04
CA GLU A 31 -12.36 3.24 -2.15
C GLU A 31 -11.27 2.39 -2.78
N ARG A 32 -10.65 2.87 -3.87
CA ARG A 32 -9.55 2.15 -4.52
C ARG A 32 -8.33 1.96 -3.59
N ILE A 33 -7.99 2.95 -2.78
CA ILE A 33 -6.94 2.83 -1.76
C ILE A 33 -7.33 1.79 -0.70
N GLY A 34 -8.59 1.79 -0.26
CA GLY A 34 -9.11 0.79 0.68
C GLY A 34 -8.96 -0.64 0.15
N VAL A 35 -9.31 -0.87 -1.11
CA VAL A 35 -9.13 -2.16 -1.79
C VAL A 35 -7.66 -2.58 -1.82
N LEU A 36 -6.75 -1.68 -2.22
CA LEU A 36 -5.31 -1.96 -2.24
C LEU A 36 -4.78 -2.33 -0.84
N ILE A 37 -5.15 -1.57 0.20
CA ILE A 37 -4.73 -1.85 1.57
C ILE A 37 -5.28 -3.18 2.06
N GLY A 38 -6.54 -3.51 1.75
CA GLY A 38 -7.16 -4.79 2.10
C GLY A 38 -6.40 -5.97 1.50
N ILE A 39 -6.08 -5.91 0.20
CA ILE A 39 -5.27 -6.93 -0.47
C ILE A 39 -3.89 -7.06 0.19
N LEU A 40 -3.19 -5.94 0.44
CA LEU A 40 -1.87 -5.96 1.07
C LEU A 40 -1.90 -6.51 2.50
N TYR A 41 -3.01 -6.34 3.23
CA TYR A 41 -3.18 -6.90 4.57
C TYR A 41 -3.29 -8.42 4.58
N GLU A 42 -3.89 -9.00 3.53
CA GLU A 42 -4.02 -10.46 3.39
C GLU A 42 -2.75 -11.13 2.84
N LYS A 43 -1.78 -10.34 2.33
CA LYS A 43 -0.52 -10.87 1.82
C LYS A 43 0.34 -11.46 2.92
N ASN A 44 1.09 -12.49 2.57
CA ASN A 44 2.02 -13.14 3.48
C ASN A 44 3.07 -12.13 3.97
N GLU A 45 3.18 -12.00 5.29
CA GLU A 45 4.06 -11.06 5.99
C GLU A 45 5.53 -11.20 5.58
N LYS A 46 5.97 -12.40 5.16
CA LYS A 46 7.35 -12.61 4.67
C LYS A 46 7.71 -11.72 3.48
N TYR A 47 6.73 -11.30 2.68
CA TYR A 47 6.91 -10.40 1.55
C TYR A 47 6.88 -8.92 1.95
N ARG A 48 6.62 -8.63 3.24
CA ARG A 48 6.59 -7.30 3.83
C ARG A 48 5.74 -6.31 3.01
N PRO A 49 4.48 -6.66 2.70
CA PRO A 49 3.64 -5.92 1.76
C PRO A 49 3.49 -4.43 2.10
N PHE A 50 3.37 -4.08 3.38
CA PHE A 50 3.27 -2.69 3.82
C PHE A 50 4.58 -1.90 3.68
N GLU A 51 5.73 -2.49 4.00
CA GLU A 51 7.04 -1.84 3.78
C GLU A 51 7.25 -1.55 2.29
N ARG A 52 6.87 -2.51 1.44
CA ARG A 52 6.94 -2.35 -0.02
C ARG A 52 5.99 -1.30 -0.55
N PHE A 53 4.77 -1.22 -0.02
CA PHE A 53 3.82 -0.16 -0.35
C PHE A 53 4.34 1.21 0.04
N ILE A 54 4.93 1.37 1.23
CA ILE A 54 5.54 2.63 1.66
C ILE A 54 6.68 3.02 0.71
N LYS A 55 7.56 2.07 0.37
CA LYS A 55 8.64 2.31 -0.58
C LYS A 55 8.13 2.72 -1.97
N ALA A 56 7.09 2.06 -2.47
CA ALA A 56 6.45 2.41 -3.73
C ALA A 56 5.91 3.86 -3.72
N LEU A 57 5.32 4.31 -2.60
CA LEU A 57 4.91 5.70 -2.44
C LEU A 57 6.09 6.69 -2.48
N GLU A 58 7.25 6.32 -1.92
CA GLU A 58 8.46 7.15 -1.96
C GLU A 58 9.04 7.31 -3.38
N GLU A 59 8.85 6.30 -4.23
CA GLU A 59 9.37 6.23 -5.60
C GLU A 59 8.42 6.82 -6.67
N THR A 60 7.18 7.16 -6.31
CA THR A 60 6.16 7.61 -7.27
C THR A 60 6.28 9.10 -7.65
N ASP A 61 5.89 10.01 -6.76
CA ASP A 61 6.00 11.46 -6.94
C ASP A 61 6.11 12.17 -5.58
N GLU A 62 6.40 13.47 -5.58
CA GLU A 62 6.62 14.22 -4.33
C GLU A 62 5.38 14.27 -3.41
N ASN A 63 4.16 14.18 -3.95
CA ASN A 63 2.95 14.11 -3.12
C ASN A 63 2.86 12.74 -2.42
N HIS A 64 3.10 11.65 -3.14
CA HIS A 64 3.10 10.29 -2.58
C HIS A 64 4.24 10.12 -1.58
N LYS A 65 5.42 10.67 -1.86
CA LYS A 65 6.59 10.65 -0.96
C LYS A 65 6.34 11.37 0.36
N ARG A 66 5.64 12.51 0.34
CA ARG A 66 5.22 13.19 1.58
C ARG A 66 4.27 12.32 2.40
N MET A 67 3.34 11.61 1.75
CA MET A 67 2.43 10.68 2.41
C MET A 67 3.15 9.46 2.98
N ALA A 68 4.15 8.92 2.28
CA ALA A 68 4.92 7.77 2.71
C ALA A 68 5.53 7.97 4.10
N LYS A 69 6.11 9.15 4.36
CA LYS A 69 6.69 9.50 5.67
C LYS A 69 5.65 9.45 6.80
N SER A 70 4.45 9.99 6.56
CA SER A 70 3.36 9.97 7.54
C SER A 70 2.89 8.54 7.82
N ILE A 71 2.75 7.72 6.78
CA ILE A 71 2.32 6.32 6.89
C ILE A 71 3.38 5.49 7.62
N MET A 72 4.67 5.70 7.32
CA MET A 72 5.79 5.02 7.98
C MET A 72 5.79 5.28 9.49
N ASN A 73 5.62 6.54 9.92
CA ASN A 73 5.56 6.86 11.35
C ASN A 73 4.41 6.12 12.06
N ILE A 74 3.24 6.04 11.43
CA ILE A 74 2.10 5.29 11.97
C ILE A 74 2.41 3.79 12.02
N TYR A 75 2.97 3.23 10.94
CA TYR A 75 3.32 1.81 10.85
C TYR A 75 4.33 1.40 11.93
N VAL A 76 5.38 2.19 12.13
CA VAL A 76 6.36 1.99 13.20
C VAL A 76 5.71 2.02 14.58
N CYS A 77 4.85 3.01 14.85
CA CYS A 77 4.11 3.08 16.12
C CYS A 77 3.24 1.82 16.37
N LEU A 78 2.57 1.31 15.33
CA LEU A 78 1.76 0.10 15.42
C LEU A 78 2.60 -1.16 15.68
N LEU A 79 3.77 -1.28 15.03
CA LEU A 79 4.71 -2.38 15.31
C LEU A 79 5.21 -2.35 16.75
N PHE A 80 5.59 -1.17 17.26
CA PHE A 80 5.99 -1.01 18.66
C PHE A 80 4.87 -1.36 19.63
N ALA A 81 3.63 -0.94 19.36
CA ALA A 81 2.49 -1.29 20.19
C ALA A 81 2.27 -2.82 20.23
N ARG A 82 2.38 -3.49 19.08
CA ARG A 82 2.21 -4.94 18.97
C ARG A 82 3.31 -5.74 19.66
N SER A 83 4.54 -5.22 19.72
CA SER A 83 5.65 -5.87 20.44
C SER A 83 5.56 -5.84 21.96
N LYS A 84 4.61 -5.06 22.52
CA LYS A 84 4.41 -4.89 23.97
C LYS A 84 3.16 -5.60 24.51
N CYS A 85 2.46 -6.38 23.68
CA CYS A 85 1.35 -7.26 24.06
C CYS A 85 1.81 -8.72 23.97
#